data_AF-Q2G4R1-F1
#
_entry.id   AF-Q2G4R1-F1
#
_cell.length_a   1.000
_cell.length_b   1.000
_cell.length_c   1.000
_cell.angle_alpha   90.00
_cell.angle_beta   90.00
_cell.angle_gamma   90.00
#
_symmetry.space_group_name_H-M   'P 1'
#
loop_
_entity.id
_entity.type
_entity.pdbx_description
1 polymer ?
#
loop_
_entity_poly.entity_id
_entity_poly.type
_entity_poly.pdbx_seq_one_letter_code
_entity_poly.pdbx_strand_id
1 'polypeptide(L)'
;MAYSAPTAATLKARYPAFTAVADATIDYWLAEAAEDCAGWPDSLRARGEMALAAHRMAELGIVAGTVPAGVTSFKSGTFSATVSDGVASRTGYDATLYGREFRQLARSVFGGPRLAWQPSAEPC
;
A
#
# COMPACT_ATOMS: atom_id res chain seq x y z
N MET A 1 17.11 -4.50 -13.11
CA MET A 1 16.68 -3.11 -13.30
C MET A 1 17.30 -2.31 -12.18
N ALA A 2 18.03 -1.23 -12.49
CA ALA A 2 18.51 -0.33 -11.45
C ALA A 2 17.30 0.25 -10.71
N TYR A 3 17.34 0.22 -9.38
CA TYR A 3 16.31 0.85 -8.57
C TYR A 3 16.18 2.33 -8.95
N SER A 4 14.94 2.78 -9.10
CA SER A 4 14.60 4.19 -9.20
C SER A 4 13.79 4.55 -7.97
N ALA A 5 14.25 5.57 -7.23
CA ALA A 5 13.54 6.06 -6.07
C ALA A 5 12.15 6.55 -6.50
N PRO A 6 11.06 6.05 -5.88
CA PRO A 6 9.73 6.53 -6.18
C PRO A 6 9.62 8.01 -5.79
N THR A 7 8.95 8.80 -6.61
CA THR A 7 8.70 10.23 -6.36
C THR A 7 7.23 10.45 -5.99
N ALA A 8 6.91 11.60 -5.42
CA ALA A 8 5.53 12.01 -5.19
C ALA A 8 4.65 11.91 -6.46
N ALA A 9 5.19 12.26 -7.63
CA ALA A 9 4.47 12.13 -8.90
C ALA A 9 4.13 10.67 -9.24
N THR A 10 5.05 9.73 -9.03
CA THR A 10 4.83 8.29 -9.25
C THR A 10 3.78 7.74 -8.28
N LEU A 11 3.83 8.18 -7.02
CA LEU A 11 2.85 7.78 -6.01
C LEU A 11 1.45 8.32 -6.36
N LYS A 12 1.32 9.58 -6.76
CA LYS A 12 0.05 10.17 -7.19
C LYS A 12 -0.52 9.51 -8.45
N ALA A 13 0.34 9.15 -9.40
CA ALA A 13 -0.08 8.42 -10.61
C ALA A 13 -0.66 7.04 -10.28
N ARG A 14 -0.11 6.35 -9.28
CA ARG A 14 -0.59 5.04 -8.84
C ARG A 14 -1.80 5.13 -7.91
N TYR A 15 -1.79 6.11 -7.02
CA TYR A 15 -2.81 6.34 -6.01
C TYR A 15 -3.37 7.76 -6.14
N PRO A 16 -4.39 7.96 -7.01
CA PRO A 16 -4.94 9.29 -7.27
C PRO A 16 -5.59 9.94 -6.03
N ALA A 17 -5.88 9.16 -4.98
CA ALA A 17 -6.36 9.65 -3.69
C ALA A 17 -5.39 10.61 -2.97
N PHE A 18 -4.09 10.54 -3.29
CA PHE A 18 -3.05 11.41 -2.69
C PHE A 18 -2.79 12.69 -3.52
N THR A 19 -3.57 12.95 -4.57
CA THR A 19 -3.36 14.13 -5.44
C THR A 19 -3.45 15.46 -4.69
N ALA A 20 -4.31 15.54 -3.68
CA ALA A 20 -4.49 16.72 -2.82
C ALA A 20 -3.41 16.86 -1.71
N VAL A 21 -2.55 15.86 -1.52
CA VAL A 21 -1.49 15.90 -0.50
C VAL A 21 -0.27 16.65 -1.05
N ALA A 22 0.36 17.47 -0.22
CA ALA A 22 1.57 18.21 -0.57
C ALA A 22 2.72 17.27 -0.92
N ASP A 23 3.48 17.59 -1.97
CA ASP A 23 4.58 16.74 -2.43
C ASP A 23 5.65 16.54 -1.36
N ALA A 24 5.98 17.59 -0.60
CA ALA A 24 6.92 17.52 0.51
C ALA A 24 6.51 16.51 1.61
N THR A 25 5.21 16.38 1.88
CA THR A 25 4.70 15.38 2.83
C THR A 25 4.89 13.98 2.26
N ILE A 26 4.58 13.78 0.98
CA ILE A 26 4.74 12.48 0.32
C ILE A 26 6.22 12.07 0.28
N ASP A 27 7.12 13.00 -0.06
CA ASP A 27 8.55 12.75 -0.13
C ASP A 27 9.13 12.37 1.25
N TYR A 28 8.65 13.00 2.33
CA TYR A 28 9.01 12.63 3.70
C TYR A 28 8.64 11.17 4.01
N TRP A 29 7.40 10.77 3.71
CA TRP A 29 6.93 9.40 3.98
C TRP A 29 7.60 8.36 3.08
N LEU A 30 7.95 8.73 1.84
CA LEU A 30 8.72 7.87 0.95
C LEU A 30 10.15 7.67 1.46
N ALA A 31 10.79 8.71 1.99
CA ALA A 31 12.12 8.60 2.59
C ALA A 31 12.10 7.65 3.80
N GLU A 32 11.11 7.76 4.67
CA GLU A 32 10.97 6.87 5.82
C GLU A 32 10.66 5.42 5.38
N ALA A 33 9.85 5.25 4.34
CA ALA A 33 9.54 3.93 3.79
C ALA A 33 10.73 3.27 3.08
N ALA A 34 11.66 4.06 2.54
CA ALA A 34 12.88 3.57 1.91
C ALA A 34 13.82 2.90 2.93
N GLU A 35 13.90 3.41 4.15
CA GLU A 35 14.66 2.79 5.25
C GLU A 35 14.08 1.40 5.60
N ASP A 36 12.75 1.30 5.74
CA ASP A 36 12.08 0.04 6.04
C ASP A 36 12.19 -1.00 4.90
N CYS A 37 12.24 -0.53 3.66
CA CYS A 37 12.32 -1.38 2.47
C CYS A 37 13.76 -1.60 1.96
N ALA A 38 14.78 -1.15 2.70
CA ALA A 38 16.18 -1.22 2.27
C ALA A 38 16.65 -2.65 1.93
N GLY A 39 16.11 -3.67 2.62
CA GLY A 39 16.42 -5.08 2.38
C GLY A 39 15.65 -5.75 1.25
N TRP A 40 14.77 -5.03 0.54
CA TRP A 40 13.92 -5.61 -0.49
C TRP A 40 14.62 -5.70 -1.85
N PRO A 41 14.28 -6.70 -2.70
CA PRO A 41 14.81 -6.77 -4.05
C PRO A 41 14.36 -5.55 -4.88
N ASP A 42 15.26 -5.01 -5.70
CA ASP A 42 15.05 -3.78 -6.46
C ASP A 42 13.79 -3.79 -7.34
N SER A 43 13.35 -4.97 -7.79
CA SER A 43 12.13 -5.13 -8.61
C SER A 43 10.84 -4.86 -7.84
N LEU A 44 10.83 -5.02 -6.52
CA LEU A 44 9.66 -4.86 -5.66
C LEU A 44 9.80 -3.71 -4.66
N ARG A 45 11.03 -3.25 -4.42
CA ARG A 45 11.35 -2.21 -3.44
C ARG A 45 10.54 -0.93 -3.65
N ALA A 46 10.59 -0.33 -4.85
CA ALA A 46 9.81 0.88 -5.16
C ALA A 46 8.29 0.69 -4.98
N ARG A 47 7.78 -0.51 -5.25
CA ARG A 47 6.35 -0.83 -5.05
C ARG A 47 5.99 -0.97 -3.58
N GLY A 48 6.88 -1.54 -2.77
CA GLY A 48 6.73 -1.66 -1.33
C GLY A 48 6.78 -0.31 -0.63
N GLU A 49 7.76 0.53 -0.97
CA GLU A 49 7.93 1.88 -0.42
C GLU A 49 6.68 2.74 -0.64
N MET A 50 6.14 2.76 -1.86
CA MET A 50 4.91 3.50 -2.17
C MET A 50 3.71 3.00 -1.37
N ALA A 51 3.56 1.68 -1.20
CA ALA A 51 2.43 1.10 -0.47
C ALA A 51 2.54 1.36 1.05
N LEU A 52 3.76 1.33 1.60
CA LEU A 52 4.01 1.62 3.01
C LEU A 52 3.81 3.11 3.33
N ALA A 53 4.35 4.00 2.49
CA ALA A 53 4.13 5.44 2.62
C ALA A 53 2.64 5.79 2.54
N ALA A 54 1.92 5.22 1.58
CA ALA A 54 0.47 5.40 1.44
C ALA A 54 -0.31 4.86 2.65
N HIS A 55 0.11 3.73 3.22
CA HIS A 55 -0.50 3.19 4.43
C HIS A 55 -0.34 4.12 5.64
N ARG A 56 0.89 4.58 5.91
CA ARG A 56 1.19 5.49 7.04
C ARG A 56 0.45 6.81 6.91
N MET A 57 0.41 7.39 5.72
CA MET A 57 -0.37 8.60 5.44
C MET A 57 -1.88 8.38 5.62
N ALA A 58 -2.39 7.20 5.25
CA ALA A 58 -3.81 6.87 5.44
C ALA A 58 -4.17 6.62 6.91
N GLU A 59 -3.27 6.01 7.70
CA GLU A 59 -3.47 5.84 9.16
C GLU A 59 -3.48 7.17 9.90
N LEU A 60 -2.65 8.13 9.47
CA LEU A 60 -2.63 9.48 10.03
C LEU A 60 -3.82 10.34 9.59
N GLY A 61 -4.70 9.83 8.72
CA GLY A 61 -5.86 10.56 8.21
C GLY A 61 -5.50 11.73 7.28
N ILE A 62 -4.27 11.77 6.76
CA ILE A 62 -3.80 12.82 5.83
C ILE A 62 -4.59 12.77 4.51
N VAL A 63 -5.12 11.60 4.16
CA VAL A 63 -6.07 11.43 3.06
C VAL A 63 -7.48 11.22 3.61
N ALA A 64 -8.26 12.29 3.62
CA ALA A 64 -9.71 12.23 3.78
C ALA A 64 -10.34 11.66 2.48
N GLY A 65 -10.37 10.34 2.34
CA GLY A 65 -10.95 9.74 1.13
C GLY A 65 -10.70 8.26 0.90
N THR A 66 -9.86 7.61 1.72
CA THR A 66 -9.80 6.14 1.71
C THR A 66 -11.03 5.59 2.41
N VAL A 67 -12.15 5.60 1.69
CA VAL A 67 -13.33 4.82 2.03
C VAL A 67 -12.88 3.38 2.24
N PRO A 68 -12.93 2.84 3.48
CA PRO A 68 -12.78 1.41 3.65
C PRO A 68 -13.85 0.73 2.80
N ALA A 69 -13.47 -0.30 2.03
CA ALA A 69 -14.41 -1.07 1.23
C ALA A 69 -15.57 -1.52 2.15
N GLY A 70 -16.74 -0.90 2.00
CA GLY A 70 -17.90 -1.05 2.88
C GLY A 70 -18.62 0.23 3.35
N VAL A 71 -18.12 1.44 3.09
CA VAL A 71 -18.86 2.68 3.45
C VAL A 71 -19.86 3.05 2.37
N THR A 72 -21.15 2.92 2.67
CA THR A 72 -22.27 3.13 1.73
C THR A 72 -22.91 4.52 1.79
N SER A 73 -22.47 5.43 2.67
CA SER A 73 -22.91 6.83 2.58
C SER A 73 -21.88 7.81 3.14
N PHE A 74 -21.62 8.87 2.37
CA PHE A 74 -20.76 9.99 2.73
C PHE A 74 -21.64 11.25 2.72
N LYS A 75 -22.04 11.74 3.90
CA LYS A 75 -22.75 13.03 4.03
C LYS A 75 -21.99 13.94 4.98
N SER A 76 -21.39 14.98 4.41
CA SER A 76 -20.66 16.04 5.11
C SER A 76 -21.62 16.87 5.96
N GLY A 77 -21.42 16.86 7.28
CA GLY A 77 -22.13 17.76 8.20
C GLY A 77 -21.90 17.44 9.68
N THR A 78 -21.87 16.16 10.05
CA THR A 78 -21.62 15.70 11.42
C THR A 78 -20.93 14.35 11.34
N PHE A 79 -19.70 14.26 11.81
CA PHE A 79 -18.86 13.05 11.69
C PHE A 79 -19.42 11.91 12.56
N SER A 80 -20.23 11.04 11.97
CA SER A 80 -20.63 9.75 12.56
C SER A 80 -20.39 8.67 11.52
N ALA A 81 -19.31 7.91 11.69
CA ALA A 81 -18.96 6.81 10.82
C ALA A 81 -19.44 5.51 11.46
N THR A 82 -20.50 4.90 10.92
CA THR A 82 -20.90 3.54 11.28
C THR A 82 -19.95 2.58 10.59
N VAL A 83 -18.89 2.19 11.31
CA VAL A 83 -17.93 1.17 10.86
C VAL A 83 -18.58 -0.20 11.10
N SER A 84 -18.66 -1.04 10.07
CA SER A 84 -19.11 -2.42 10.24
C SER A 84 -18.12 -3.21 11.10
N ASP A 85 -18.59 -4.08 12.00
CA ASP A 85 -17.75 -4.85 12.94
C ASP A 85 -16.64 -5.68 12.24
N GLY A 86 -16.83 -6.05 10.97
CA GLY A 86 -15.82 -6.72 10.14
C GLY A 86 -14.61 -5.85 9.73
N VAL A 87 -14.70 -4.52 9.91
CA VAL A 87 -13.59 -3.58 9.72
C VAL A 87 -12.94 -3.23 11.06
N ALA A 88 -13.70 -3.22 12.16
CA ALA A 88 -13.19 -2.99 13.52
C ALA A 88 -12.17 -4.05 13.97
N SER A 89 -12.25 -5.26 13.43
CA SER A 89 -11.32 -6.37 13.70
C SER A 89 -10.01 -6.33 12.88
N ARG A 90 -9.85 -5.39 11.94
CA ARG A 90 -8.65 -5.27 11.11
C ARG A 90 -7.66 -4.28 11.73
N THR A 91 -6.65 -4.80 12.41
CA THR A 91 -5.60 -4.00 13.04
C THR A 91 -4.29 -4.05 12.23
N GLY A 92 -3.48 -2.99 12.35
CA GLY A 92 -2.20 -2.86 11.65
C GLY A 92 -2.35 -2.80 10.12
N TYR A 93 -1.48 -3.51 9.40
CA TYR A 93 -1.41 -3.46 7.93
C TYR A 93 -2.72 -3.86 7.21
N ASP A 94 -3.64 -4.60 7.83
CA ASP A 94 -4.90 -4.96 7.18
C ASP A 94 -5.97 -3.85 7.25
N ALA A 95 -5.73 -2.80 8.05
CA ALA A 95 -6.66 -1.70 8.26
C ALA A 95 -6.91 -0.89 6.99
N THR A 96 -5.88 -0.69 6.16
CA THR A 96 -5.98 0.11 4.93
C THR A 96 -5.83 -0.76 3.68
N LEU A 97 -6.31 -0.27 2.53
CA LEU A 97 -6.10 -0.94 1.24
C LEU A 97 -4.61 -1.06 0.90
N TYR A 98 -3.86 0.00 1.18
CA TYR A 98 -2.43 0.09 0.89
C TYR A 98 -1.60 -0.84 1.77
N GLY A 99 -1.96 -0.96 3.06
CA GLY A 99 -1.28 -1.89 3.97
C GLY A 99 -1.49 -3.36 3.57
N ARG A 100 -2.66 -3.72 3.04
CA ARG A 100 -2.90 -5.07 2.47
C ARG A 100 -2.04 -5.35 1.25
N GLU A 101 -1.90 -4.37 0.36
CA GLU A 101 -1.01 -4.46 -0.80
C GLU A 101 0.45 -4.61 -0.37
N PHE A 102 0.90 -3.82 0.61
CA PHE A 102 2.23 -3.95 1.21
C PHE A 102 2.46 -5.35 1.80
N ARG A 103 1.49 -5.88 2.55
CA ARG A 103 1.57 -7.23 3.14
C ARG A 103 1.65 -8.32 2.08
N GLN A 104 0.91 -8.17 0.98
CA GLN A 104 0.98 -9.10 -0.14
C GLN A 104 2.36 -9.08 -0.79
N LEU A 105 2.94 -7.89 -0.99
CA LEU A 105 4.29 -7.73 -1.53
C LEU A 105 5.34 -8.31 -0.57
N ALA A 106 5.25 -8.02 0.73
CA ALA A 106 6.14 -8.57 1.75
C ALA A 106 6.10 -10.11 1.75
N ARG A 107 4.91 -10.72 1.61
CA ARG A 107 4.78 -12.18 1.46
C ARG A 107 5.43 -12.71 0.19
N SER A 108 5.47 -11.95 -0.89
CA SER A 108 6.15 -12.37 -2.13
C SER A 108 7.68 -12.25 -2.02
N VAL A 109 8.18 -11.28 -1.24
CA VAL A 109 9.61 -11.05 -1.01
C VAL A 109 10.18 -12.09 -0.02
N PHE A 110 9.49 -12.32 1.09
CA PHE A 110 9.97 -13.17 2.19
C PHE A 110 9.37 -14.58 2.20
N GLY A 111 8.39 -14.88 1.35
CA GLY A 111 7.64 -16.14 1.35
C GLY A 111 8.35 -17.35 0.75
N GLY A 112 9.61 -17.21 0.32
CA GLY A 112 10.41 -18.29 -0.25
C GLY A 112 9.92 -18.82 -1.61
N PRO A 113 10.68 -19.74 -2.25
CA PRO A 113 10.29 -20.32 -3.53
C PRO A 113 9.00 -21.11 -3.39
N ARG A 114 7.93 -20.68 -4.07
CA ARG A 114 6.75 -21.53 -4.25
C ARG A 114 7.08 -22.49 -5.39
N LEU A 115 7.12 -23.79 -5.08
CA LEU A 115 7.10 -24.84 -6.11
C LEU A 115 5.81 -24.67 -6.92
N ALA A 116 5.87 -23.92 -8.01
CA ALA A 116 4.89 -24.06 -9.08
C ALA A 116 5.21 -25.40 -9.73
N TRP A 117 4.44 -26.43 -9.38
CA TRP A 117 4.45 -27.69 -10.11
C TRP A 117 4.20 -27.37 -11.59
N GLN A 118 5.20 -27.61 -12.44
CA GLN A 118 5.02 -27.59 -13.89
C GLN A 118 4.75 -29.04 -14.32
N PRO A 119 3.66 -29.32 -15.05
CA PRO A 119 3.48 -30.62 -15.68
C PRO A 119 4.64 -30.84 -16.66
N SER A 120 5.25 -32.03 -16.61
CA SER A 120 6.30 -32.44 -17.54
C SER A 120 5.80 -32.30 -18.98
N ALA A 121 6.48 -31.47 -19.78
CA ALA A 121 6.31 -31.49 -21.22
C ALA A 121 6.83 -32.83 -21.74
N GLU A 122 5.92 -33.75 -22.07
CA GLU A 122 6.27 -34.96 -22.81
C GLU A 122 6.51 -34.59 -24.28
N PRO A 123 7.64 -34.99 -24.88
CA PRO A 123 7.84 -34.84 -26.31
C PRO A 123 7.03 -35.90 -27.08
N CYS A 124 6.37 -35.45 -28.14
CA CYS A 124 5.61 -36.25 -29.11
C CYS A 124 6.52 -37.10 -30.00
#